data_AF-A0A924RLX6-F1
#
_entry.id   AF-A0A924RLX6-F1
#
_cell.length_a   1.000
_cell.length_b   1.000
_cell.length_c   1.000
_cell.angle_alpha   90.00
_cell.angle_beta   90.00
_cell.angle_gamma   90.00
#
_symmetry.space_group_name_H-M   'P 1'
#
loop_
_entity.id
_entity.type
_entity.pdbx_description
1 polymer ?
#
loop_
_entity_poly.entity_id
_entity_poly.type
_entity_poly.pdbx_seq_one_letter_code
_entity_poly.pdbx_strand_id
1 'polypeptide(L)'
;MDNLHQKRVAVNSARFRRVNNSIAREAHRQQAPSDTRFSFICECAVTECADQVQMSLSEYGAVRINAARFIIKPDHTLPIADRIIYRSENYWVIEKIEWARRVAEESSTEPVDEVEQLAGALLVEAVADVRWQEGEYQKAVNHYTQLMRHRVANPLTAICGLTQTLMEMPDLDIDTRAEMYHAIYTQCLELLHLSLEPRAISAEESGLQAMPFE
;
A
#
# COMPACT_ATOMS: atom_id res chain seq x y z
N MET A 1 -7.75 -10.49 -16.43
CA MET A 1 -8.31 -9.20 -15.98
C MET A 1 -7.49 -8.51 -14.87
N ASP A 2 -6.38 -9.09 -14.42
CA ASP A 2 -5.56 -8.59 -13.29
C ASP A 2 -4.71 -7.33 -13.60
N ASN A 3 -4.42 -7.06 -14.87
CA ASN A 3 -3.41 -6.07 -15.28
C ASN A 3 -3.86 -4.60 -15.08
N LEU A 4 -5.16 -4.30 -15.13
CA LEU A 4 -5.65 -2.92 -15.07
C LEU A 4 -5.60 -2.32 -13.65
N HIS A 5 -5.97 -3.11 -12.64
CA HIS A 5 -5.88 -2.71 -11.23
C HIS A 5 -4.42 -2.59 -10.79
N GLN A 6 -3.60 -3.57 -11.17
CA GLN A 6 -2.16 -3.57 -10.94
C GLN A 6 -1.49 -2.32 -11.55
N LYS A 7 -1.77 -2.01 -12.82
CA LYS A 7 -1.27 -0.79 -13.46
C LYS A 7 -1.70 0.48 -12.72
N ARG A 8 -2.95 0.58 -12.25
CA ARG A 8 -3.44 1.77 -11.51
C ARG A 8 -2.68 1.97 -10.20
N VAL A 9 -2.47 0.91 -9.42
CA VAL A 9 -1.73 0.95 -8.15
C VAL A 9 -0.31 1.51 -8.34
N ALA A 10 0.43 1.04 -9.35
CA ALA A 10 1.79 1.48 -9.59
C ALA A 10 1.87 2.89 -10.22
N VAL A 11 0.94 3.24 -11.12
CA VAL A 11 0.86 4.57 -11.73
C VAL A 11 0.58 5.65 -10.68
N ASN A 12 -0.22 5.34 -9.66
CA ASN A 12 -0.54 6.28 -8.58
C ASN A 12 0.70 6.62 -7.74
N SER A 13 1.42 5.61 -7.24
CA SER A 13 2.64 5.84 -6.46
C SER A 13 3.69 6.61 -7.28
N ALA A 14 3.84 6.31 -8.57
CA ALA A 14 4.75 7.05 -9.47
C ALA A 14 4.33 8.52 -9.68
N ARG A 15 3.03 8.84 -9.61
CA ARG A 15 2.54 10.23 -9.71
C ARG A 15 2.98 11.05 -8.50
N PHE A 16 2.79 10.54 -7.29
CA PHE A 16 3.18 11.26 -6.06
C PHE A 16 4.69 11.43 -5.96
N ARG A 17 5.45 10.40 -6.35
CA ARG A 17 6.91 10.48 -6.48
C ARG A 17 7.35 11.70 -7.30
N ARG A 18 6.75 11.94 -8.48
CA ARG A 18 7.12 13.09 -9.32
C ARG A 18 6.93 14.43 -8.60
N VAL A 19 5.89 14.55 -7.76
CA VAL A 19 5.66 15.77 -6.97
C VAL A 19 6.73 15.91 -5.90
N ASN A 20 7.02 14.85 -5.16
CA ASN A 20 8.05 14.86 -4.12
C ASN A 20 9.45 15.12 -4.68
N ASN A 21 9.77 14.58 -5.85
CA ASN A 21 11.02 14.87 -6.53
C ASN A 21 11.11 16.34 -6.97
N SER A 22 9.99 16.96 -7.34
CA SER A 22 9.96 18.40 -7.60
C SER A 22 10.23 19.21 -6.33
N ILE A 23 9.68 18.81 -5.18
CA ILE A 23 9.93 19.43 -3.87
C ILE A 23 11.43 19.31 -3.53
N ALA A 24 11.98 18.10 -3.63
CA ALA A 24 13.39 17.83 -3.34
C ALA A 24 14.34 18.63 -4.25
N ARG A 25 14.04 18.68 -5.56
CA ARG A 25 14.83 19.47 -6.53
C ARG A 25 14.78 20.96 -6.25
N GLU A 26 13.63 21.49 -5.87
CA GLU A 26 13.51 22.90 -5.51
C GLU A 26 14.29 23.22 -4.22
N ALA A 27 14.17 22.38 -3.19
CA ALA A 27 14.94 22.52 -1.97
C ALA A 27 16.46 22.48 -2.25
N HIS A 28 16.91 21.57 -3.10
CA HIS A 28 18.31 21.49 -3.51
C HIS A 28 18.77 22.72 -4.31
N ARG A 29 17.96 23.22 -5.26
CA ARG A 29 18.25 24.47 -6.00
C ARG A 29 18.41 25.67 -5.08
N GLN A 30 17.62 25.72 -4.01
CA GLN A 30 17.70 26.75 -2.99
C GLN A 30 18.86 26.55 -1.99
N GLN A 31 19.67 25.50 -2.17
CA GLN A 31 20.77 25.13 -1.28
C GLN A 31 20.31 24.95 0.17
N ALA A 32 19.10 24.43 0.36
CA ALA A 32 18.58 24.13 1.68
C ALA A 32 19.51 23.13 2.40
N PRO A 33 19.80 23.33 3.70
CA PRO A 33 20.54 22.35 4.49
C PRO A 33 19.88 20.97 4.42
N SER A 34 20.69 19.90 4.37
CA SER A 34 20.21 18.54 4.13
C SER A 34 19.32 17.97 5.25
N ASP A 35 19.47 18.52 6.47
CA ASP A 35 18.68 18.23 7.66
C ASP A 35 17.36 19.03 7.76
N THR A 36 17.18 20.02 6.87
CA THR A 36 15.93 20.79 6.79
C THR A 36 14.77 19.86 6.49
N ARG A 37 13.74 19.89 7.35
CA ARG A 37 12.53 19.09 7.17
C ARG A 37 11.57 19.77 6.20
N PHE A 38 11.05 19.00 5.26
CA PHE A 38 10.05 19.41 4.30
C PHE A 38 8.79 18.56 4.45
N SER A 39 7.68 19.10 3.96
CA SER A 39 6.45 18.35 3.81
C SER A 39 6.45 17.63 2.47
N PHE A 40 6.53 16.30 2.51
CA PHE A 40 6.40 15.45 1.33
C PHE A 40 5.02 14.79 1.32
N ILE A 41 4.51 14.47 0.14
CA ILE A 41 3.21 13.82 -0.04
C ILE A 41 3.39 12.30 0.13
N CYS A 42 2.44 11.66 0.79
CA CYS A 42 2.38 10.20 0.90
C CYS A 42 2.30 9.54 -0.49
N GLU A 43 3.18 8.59 -0.78
CA GLU A 43 3.31 7.93 -2.09
C GLU A 43 2.61 6.56 -2.15
N CYS A 44 1.59 6.37 -1.33
CA CYS A 44 0.83 5.11 -1.27
C CYS A 44 0.06 4.86 -2.58
N ALA A 45 -0.53 3.68 -2.70
CA ALA A 45 -1.27 3.29 -3.90
C ALA A 45 -2.64 4.00 -4.05
N VAL A 46 -3.13 4.66 -3.00
CA VAL A 46 -4.45 5.31 -2.96
C VAL A 46 -4.46 6.53 -3.87
N THR A 47 -5.42 6.59 -4.81
CA THR A 47 -5.43 7.57 -5.91
C THR A 47 -5.64 9.00 -5.43
N GLU A 48 -6.37 9.17 -4.32
CA GLU A 48 -6.79 10.47 -3.76
C GLU A 48 -6.04 10.80 -2.46
N CYS A 49 -4.95 10.10 -2.15
CA CYS A 49 -4.16 10.40 -0.97
C CYS A 49 -3.57 11.82 -1.08
N ALA A 50 -3.85 12.65 -0.07
CA ALA A 50 -3.32 14.01 0.04
C ALA A 50 -2.53 14.21 1.35
N ASP A 51 -2.34 13.15 2.11
CA ASP A 51 -1.62 13.20 3.37
C ASP A 51 -0.15 13.53 3.16
N GLN A 52 0.41 14.21 4.14
CA GLN A 52 1.79 14.66 4.12
C GLN A 52 2.58 14.03 5.26
N VAL A 53 3.86 13.83 5.00
CA VAL A 53 4.84 13.35 5.97
C VAL A 53 5.99 14.34 6.07
N GLN A 54 6.51 14.49 7.28
CA GLN A 54 7.63 15.38 7.57
C GLN A 54 8.92 14.59 7.57
N MET A 55 9.86 14.94 6.71
CA MET A 55 11.19 14.32 6.65
C MET A 55 12.22 15.27 6.05
N SER A 56 13.50 15.02 6.30
CA SER A 56 14.59 15.80 5.75
C SER A 56 14.84 15.48 4.27
N LEU A 57 15.58 16.36 3.60
CA LEU A 57 16.00 16.14 2.23
C LEU A 57 16.92 14.92 2.09
N SER A 58 17.81 14.70 3.07
CA SER A 58 18.68 13.52 3.13
C SER A 58 17.92 12.23 3.37
N GLU A 59 16.93 12.23 4.27
CA GLU A 59 16.03 11.09 4.51
C GLU A 59 15.30 10.71 3.22
N TYR A 60 14.78 11.71 2.48
CA TYR A 60 14.07 11.47 1.23
C TYR A 60 15.00 10.96 0.13
N GLY A 61 16.20 11.55 0.00
CA GLY A 61 17.24 11.09 -0.93
C GLY A 61 17.65 9.64 -0.68
N ALA A 62 17.83 9.24 0.59
CA ALA A 62 18.19 7.88 0.96
C ALA A 62 17.13 6.84 0.59
N VAL A 63 15.84 7.17 0.74
CA VAL A 63 14.74 6.33 0.22
C VAL A 63 14.87 6.18 -1.28
N ARG A 64 15.21 7.28 -1.97
CA ARG A 64 15.16 7.34 -3.42
C ARG A 64 16.27 6.59 -4.14
N ILE A 65 17.37 6.23 -3.47
CA ILE A 65 18.46 5.38 -3.99
C ILE A 65 17.91 4.12 -4.68
N ASN A 66 16.84 3.53 -4.14
CA ASN A 66 16.17 2.41 -4.80
C ASN A 66 14.83 2.88 -5.38
N ALA A 67 14.72 2.80 -6.71
CA ALA A 67 13.53 3.16 -7.48
C ALA A 67 12.26 2.36 -7.12
N ALA A 68 12.36 1.25 -6.39
CA ALA A 68 11.20 0.50 -5.90
C ALA A 68 10.67 1.00 -4.54
N ARG A 69 11.37 1.93 -3.88
CA ARG A 69 11.01 2.43 -2.55
C ARG A 69 10.14 3.68 -2.60
N PHE A 70 9.28 3.82 -1.60
CA PHE A 70 8.32 4.91 -1.49
C PHE A 70 8.08 5.28 -0.02
N ILE A 71 7.82 6.57 0.22
CA ILE A 71 7.45 7.09 1.56
C ILE A 71 5.94 7.11 1.72
N ILE A 72 5.44 6.66 2.86
CA ILE A 72 4.01 6.62 3.15
C ILE A 72 3.71 7.10 4.56
N LYS A 73 2.47 7.55 4.78
CA LYS A 73 1.93 7.71 6.13
C LYS A 73 1.85 6.32 6.80
N PRO A 74 2.04 6.22 8.13
CA PRO A 74 1.73 4.98 8.85
C PRO A 74 0.35 4.44 8.44
N ASP A 75 0.25 3.12 8.33
CA ASP A 75 -0.96 2.39 7.92
C ASP A 75 -1.42 2.57 6.47
N HIS A 76 -0.74 3.35 5.64
CA HIS A 76 -1.06 3.52 4.21
C HIS A 76 -0.36 2.47 3.31
N THR A 77 -0.25 1.24 3.82
CA THR A 77 0.43 0.14 3.14
C THR A 77 -0.57 -0.69 2.35
N LEU A 78 -0.15 -1.23 1.20
CA LEU A 78 -0.91 -2.25 0.47
C LEU A 78 -0.20 -3.60 0.59
N PRO A 79 -0.62 -4.51 1.50
CA PRO A 79 0.12 -5.74 1.80
C PRO A 79 0.40 -6.66 0.60
N ILE A 80 -0.47 -6.63 -0.42
CA ILE A 80 -0.32 -7.43 -1.64
C ILE A 80 0.77 -6.92 -2.60
N ALA A 81 1.26 -5.69 -2.42
CA ALA A 81 2.16 -5.02 -3.34
C ALA A 81 3.35 -4.32 -2.67
N ASP A 82 3.31 -4.16 -1.34
CA ASP A 82 4.25 -3.38 -0.55
C ASP A 82 4.90 -4.23 0.54
N ARG A 83 6.22 -4.11 0.69
CA ARG A 83 6.98 -4.58 1.84
C ARG A 83 7.42 -3.38 2.65
N ILE A 84 7.12 -3.34 3.95
CA ILE A 84 7.65 -2.29 4.83
C ILE A 84 9.12 -2.60 5.11
N ILE A 85 9.99 -1.61 4.89
CA ILE A 85 11.44 -1.72 5.12
C ILE A 85 11.93 -0.75 6.20
N TYR A 86 11.11 0.22 6.62
CA TYR A 86 11.42 1.12 7.73
C TYR A 86 10.15 1.71 8.33
N ARG A 87 10.14 1.89 9.65
CA ARG A 87 9.08 2.59 10.39
C ARG A 87 9.68 3.71 11.24
N SER A 88 9.10 4.89 11.14
CA SER A 88 9.20 5.94 12.16
C SER A 88 7.80 6.26 12.68
N GLU A 89 7.73 7.16 13.66
CA GLU A 89 6.47 7.70 14.17
C GLU A 89 5.69 8.50 13.12
N ASN A 90 6.38 9.16 12.19
CA ASN A 90 5.78 10.15 11.28
C ASN A 90 5.58 9.63 9.85
N TYR A 91 6.40 8.68 9.41
CA TYR A 91 6.38 8.08 8.08
C TYR A 91 6.97 6.68 8.09
N TRP A 92 6.51 5.84 7.17
CA TRP A 92 7.12 4.54 6.89
C TRP A 92 7.72 4.54 5.49
N VAL A 93 8.69 3.66 5.27
CA VAL A 93 9.23 3.39 3.94
C VAL A 93 8.83 1.99 3.54
N ILE A 94 8.28 1.88 2.35
CA ILE A 94 7.96 0.61 1.71
C ILE A 94 8.85 0.38 0.49
N GLU A 95 9.00 -0.88 0.11
CA GLU A 95 9.55 -1.34 -1.16
C GLU A 95 8.46 -2.11 -1.91
N LYS A 96 8.24 -1.79 -3.19
CA LYS A 96 7.30 -2.54 -4.02
C LYS A 96 7.83 -3.94 -4.31
N ILE A 97 6.94 -4.92 -4.31
CA ILE A 97 7.28 -6.33 -4.59
C ILE A 97 6.67 -6.83 -5.91
N GLU A 98 7.17 -7.98 -6.38
CA GLU A 98 6.67 -8.70 -7.57
C GLU A 98 6.48 -7.82 -8.82
N TRP A 99 5.27 -7.78 -9.38
CA TRP A 99 4.92 -7.02 -10.56
C TRP A 99 4.99 -5.50 -10.30
N ALA A 100 4.69 -5.05 -9.08
CA ALA A 100 4.68 -3.64 -8.73
C ALA A 100 6.10 -3.06 -8.69
N ARG A 101 7.08 -3.88 -8.29
CA ARG A 101 8.51 -3.52 -8.32
C ARG A 101 8.96 -3.13 -9.73
N ARG A 102 8.67 -3.99 -10.70
CA ARG A 102 9.06 -3.76 -12.11
C ARG A 102 8.46 -2.48 -12.66
N VAL A 103 7.18 -2.24 -12.41
CA VAL A 103 6.53 -1.01 -12.90
C VAL A 103 7.12 0.23 -12.22
N ALA A 104 7.42 0.17 -10.91
CA ALA A 104 8.06 1.26 -10.19
C ALA A 104 9.45 1.60 -10.76
N GLU A 105 10.24 0.59 -11.10
CA GLU A 105 11.56 0.73 -11.73
C GLU A 105 11.44 1.30 -13.15
N GLU A 106 10.57 0.74 -13.99
CA GLU A 106 10.32 1.22 -15.37
C GLU A 106 9.80 2.67 -15.41
N SER A 107 9.03 3.09 -14.41
CA SER A 107 8.50 4.46 -14.31
C SER A 107 9.48 5.49 -13.74
N SER A 108 10.64 5.04 -13.24
CA SER A 108 11.66 5.90 -12.67
C SER A 108 12.46 6.58 -13.78
N THR A 109 12.30 7.89 -13.92
CA THR A 109 12.97 8.68 -14.97
C THR A 109 14.08 9.57 -14.44
N GLU A 110 14.39 9.53 -13.13
CA GLU A 110 15.45 10.36 -12.56
C GLU A 110 16.86 9.80 -12.82
N PRO A 111 17.84 10.66 -13.15
CA PRO A 111 19.25 10.28 -13.17
C PRO A 111 19.71 9.85 -11.78
N VAL A 112 20.42 8.72 -11.69
CA VAL A 112 20.96 8.17 -10.43
C VAL A 112 21.86 9.18 -9.70
N ASP A 113 22.64 9.96 -10.46
CA ASP A 113 23.58 10.96 -9.92
C ASP A 113 22.88 12.08 -9.13
N GLU A 114 21.67 12.51 -9.51
CA GLU A 114 20.89 13.52 -8.76
C GLU A 114 20.37 12.94 -7.44
N VAL A 115 20.01 11.66 -7.43
CA VAL A 115 19.49 10.95 -6.26
C VAL A 115 20.59 10.72 -5.22
N GLU A 116 21.79 10.35 -5.68
CA GLU A 116 22.96 10.16 -4.81
C GLU A 116 23.43 11.48 -4.17
N GLN A 117 23.36 12.59 -4.91
CA GLN A 117 23.69 13.92 -4.38
C GLN A 117 22.74 14.37 -3.26
N LEU A 118 21.46 13.99 -3.34
CA LEU A 118 20.44 14.29 -2.33
C LEU A 118 20.59 13.45 -1.06
N ALA A 119 21.02 12.18 -1.19
CA ALA A 119 21.03 11.24 -0.06
C ALA A 119 22.04 11.61 1.04
N GLY A 120 23.16 12.22 0.68
CA GLY A 120 24.26 12.49 1.62
C GLY A 120 24.86 11.19 2.22
N ALA A 121 26.06 11.27 2.79
CA ALA A 121 26.79 10.08 3.28
C ALA A 121 26.18 9.39 4.53
N LEU A 122 25.18 10.00 5.19
CA LEU A 122 24.85 9.66 6.59
C LEU A 122 23.70 8.64 6.79
N LEU A 123 23.08 8.11 5.73
CA LEU A 123 21.89 7.22 5.85
C LEU A 123 22.02 5.87 5.14
N VAL A 124 23.16 5.57 4.53
CA VAL A 124 23.42 4.24 3.95
C VAL A 124 23.54 3.18 5.06
N GLU A 125 24.05 3.55 6.24
CA GLU A 125 24.24 2.62 7.38
C GLU A 125 22.95 2.34 8.14
N ALA A 126 22.09 3.35 8.39
CA ALA A 126 20.84 3.16 9.15
C ALA A 126 19.77 2.35 8.40
N VAL A 127 19.76 2.41 7.06
CA VAL A 127 18.86 1.59 6.22
C VAL A 127 19.41 0.17 6.04
N ALA A 128 20.70 -0.05 6.25
CA ALA A 128 21.34 -1.37 6.14
C ALA A 128 21.09 -2.28 7.36
N ASP A 129 20.85 -1.71 8.54
CA ASP A 129 20.59 -2.45 9.79
C ASP A 129 19.19 -3.10 9.86
N VAL A 130 18.28 -2.81 8.91
CA VAL A 130 16.92 -3.40 8.86
C VAL A 130 16.92 -4.82 8.23
N ARG A 131 18.02 -5.56 8.36
CA ARG A 131 18.09 -6.97 7.92
C ARG A 131 17.55 -7.96 8.95
N TRP A 132 17.09 -7.51 10.12
CA TRP A 132 16.67 -8.40 11.21
C TRP A 132 15.22 -8.16 11.67
N GLN A 133 14.25 -8.60 10.85
CA GLN A 133 12.90 -9.04 11.24
C GLN A 133 12.13 -9.72 10.07
N GLU A 134 12.83 -10.05 8.97
CA GLU A 134 12.29 -10.34 7.64
C GLU A 134 11.54 -11.68 7.52
N GLY A 135 11.86 -12.67 8.36
CA GLY A 135 11.22 -13.99 8.29
C GLY A 135 9.81 -14.05 8.88
N GLU A 136 9.61 -13.45 10.05
CA GLU A 136 8.35 -13.58 10.80
C GLU A 136 7.29 -12.56 10.35
N TYR A 137 7.70 -11.33 10.01
CA TYR A 137 6.79 -10.33 9.43
C TYR A 137 6.27 -10.74 8.05
N GLN A 138 7.14 -11.26 7.18
CA GLN A 138 6.72 -11.71 5.85
C GLN A 138 5.80 -12.94 5.92
N LYS A 139 6.01 -13.85 6.88
CA LYS A 139 5.08 -14.96 7.15
C LYS A 139 3.72 -14.44 7.62
N ALA A 140 3.69 -13.50 8.57
CA ALA A 140 2.45 -12.89 9.05
C ALA A 140 1.69 -12.17 7.93
N VAL A 141 2.39 -11.42 7.06
CA VAL A 141 1.79 -10.73 5.90
C VAL A 141 1.28 -11.73 4.85
N ASN A 142 2.01 -12.81 4.58
CA ASN A 142 1.57 -13.85 3.63
C ASN A 142 0.31 -14.56 4.14
N HIS A 143 0.27 -14.87 5.44
CA HIS A 143 -0.88 -15.46 6.12
C HIS A 143 -2.09 -14.51 6.13
N TYR A 144 -1.88 -13.25 6.47
CA TYR A 144 -2.92 -12.21 6.41
C TYR A 144 -3.44 -12.01 4.97
N THR A 145 -2.54 -12.02 3.98
CA THR A 145 -2.90 -11.85 2.55
C THR A 145 -3.71 -13.02 2.02
N GLN A 146 -3.36 -14.26 2.37
CA GLN A 146 -4.16 -15.44 2.01
C GLN A 146 -5.52 -15.43 2.69
N LEU A 147 -5.57 -15.09 3.98
CA LEU A 147 -6.81 -14.98 4.75
C LEU A 147 -7.74 -13.91 4.16
N MET A 148 -7.22 -12.70 3.95
CA MET A 148 -8.01 -11.59 3.41
C MET A 148 -8.44 -11.84 1.97
N ARG A 149 -7.63 -12.50 1.13
CA ARG A 149 -8.07 -12.91 -0.22
C ARG A 149 -9.28 -13.83 -0.16
N HIS A 150 -9.27 -14.84 0.71
CA HIS A 150 -10.40 -15.76 0.85
C HIS A 150 -11.65 -15.05 1.42
N ARG A 151 -11.47 -14.23 2.47
CA ARG A 151 -12.57 -13.51 3.13
C ARG A 151 -13.19 -12.42 2.27
N VAL A 152 -12.44 -11.80 1.36
CA VAL A 152 -12.97 -10.82 0.40
C VAL A 152 -13.58 -11.50 -0.81
N ALA A 153 -12.98 -12.62 -1.28
CA ALA A 153 -13.48 -13.34 -2.45
C ALA A 153 -14.88 -13.91 -2.23
N ASN A 154 -15.18 -14.48 -1.06
CA ASN A 154 -16.47 -15.11 -0.80
C ASN A 154 -17.67 -14.15 -0.93
N PRO A 155 -17.73 -13.01 -0.21
CA PRO A 155 -18.81 -12.07 -0.35
C PRO A 155 -18.86 -11.43 -1.74
N LEU A 156 -17.72 -11.18 -2.38
CA LEU A 156 -17.71 -10.69 -3.77
C LEU A 156 -18.29 -11.71 -4.75
N THR A 157 -17.95 -12.99 -4.64
CA THR A 157 -18.50 -14.07 -5.47
C THR A 157 -20.02 -14.18 -5.27
N ALA A 158 -20.48 -14.10 -4.02
CA ALA A 158 -21.91 -14.12 -3.71
C ALA A 158 -22.65 -12.91 -4.30
N ILE A 159 -22.12 -11.69 -4.12
CA ILE A 159 -22.69 -10.46 -4.70
C ILE A 159 -22.77 -10.56 -6.22
N CYS A 160 -21.67 -10.97 -6.87
CA CYS A 160 -21.63 -11.11 -8.32
C CYS A 160 -22.65 -12.15 -8.82
N GLY A 161 -22.72 -13.32 -8.19
CA GLY A 161 -23.67 -14.38 -8.57
C GLY A 161 -25.12 -13.96 -8.37
N LEU A 162 -25.46 -13.37 -7.22
CA LEU A 162 -26.82 -12.89 -6.93
C LEU A 162 -27.23 -11.77 -7.90
N THR A 163 -26.33 -10.82 -8.19
CA THR A 163 -26.58 -9.74 -9.14
C THR A 163 -26.77 -10.29 -10.55
N GLN A 164 -25.96 -11.26 -10.96
CA GLN A 164 -26.08 -11.93 -12.25
C GLN A 164 -27.43 -12.64 -12.39
N THR A 165 -27.84 -13.42 -11.40
CA THR A 165 -29.15 -14.09 -11.39
C THR A 165 -30.32 -13.09 -11.47
N LEU A 166 -30.24 -11.97 -10.74
CA LEU A 166 -31.25 -10.89 -10.83
C LEU A 166 -31.34 -10.26 -12.22
N MET A 167 -30.20 -10.17 -12.94
CA MET A 167 -30.16 -9.64 -14.31
C MET A 167 -30.70 -10.65 -15.34
N GLU A 168 -30.39 -11.93 -15.17
CA GLU A 168 -30.76 -13.00 -16.10
C GLU A 168 -32.21 -13.47 -15.91
N MET A 169 -32.78 -13.30 -14.72
CA MET A 169 -34.14 -13.73 -14.37
C MET A 169 -35.03 -12.52 -13.98
N PRO A 170 -35.47 -11.71 -14.96
CA PRO A 170 -36.25 -10.50 -14.69
C PRO A 170 -37.65 -10.79 -14.12
N ASP A 171 -38.16 -12.02 -14.25
CA ASP A 171 -39.50 -12.42 -13.82
C ASP A 171 -39.52 -13.15 -12.46
N LEU A 172 -38.44 -13.09 -11.69
CA LEU A 172 -38.41 -13.60 -10.31
C LEU A 172 -39.54 -12.97 -9.49
N ASP A 173 -40.20 -13.80 -8.67
CA ASP A 173 -41.22 -13.34 -7.75
C ASP A 173 -40.65 -12.32 -6.73
N ILE A 174 -41.55 -11.54 -6.15
CA ILE A 174 -41.19 -10.42 -5.28
C ILE A 174 -40.44 -10.90 -4.03
N ASP A 175 -40.80 -12.06 -3.48
CA ASP A 175 -40.22 -12.55 -2.23
C ASP A 175 -38.80 -13.06 -2.46
N THR A 176 -38.60 -13.91 -3.48
CA THR A 176 -37.26 -14.39 -3.87
C THR A 176 -36.34 -13.22 -4.23
N ARG A 177 -36.85 -12.22 -4.95
CA ARG A 177 -36.07 -11.02 -5.30
C ARG A 177 -35.68 -10.22 -4.06
N ALA A 178 -36.59 -10.04 -3.10
CA ALA A 178 -36.32 -9.34 -1.85
C ALA A 178 -35.25 -10.07 -1.02
N GLU A 179 -35.31 -11.40 -0.96
CA GLU A 179 -34.28 -12.23 -0.31
C GLU A 179 -32.90 -12.04 -0.94
N MET A 180 -32.82 -12.01 -2.28
CA MET A 180 -31.56 -11.78 -2.99
C MET A 180 -30.99 -10.39 -2.73
N TYR A 181 -31.82 -9.33 -2.71
CA TYR A 181 -31.36 -8.00 -2.33
C TYR A 181 -30.84 -7.94 -0.90
N HIS A 182 -31.54 -8.59 0.03
CA HIS A 182 -31.09 -8.67 1.42
C HIS A 182 -29.76 -9.41 1.55
N ALA A 183 -29.58 -10.51 0.80
CA ALA A 183 -28.33 -11.26 0.76
C ALA A 183 -27.18 -10.41 0.19
N ILE A 184 -27.38 -9.70 -0.93
CA ILE A 184 -26.40 -8.76 -1.49
C ILE A 184 -26.01 -7.69 -0.46
N TYR A 185 -26.99 -7.07 0.19
CA TYR A 185 -26.75 -6.04 1.20
C TYR A 185 -25.93 -6.58 2.38
N THR A 186 -26.26 -7.78 2.86
CA THR A 186 -25.54 -8.45 3.96
C THR A 186 -24.07 -8.69 3.59
N GLN A 187 -23.81 -9.17 2.36
CA GLN A 187 -22.43 -9.40 1.90
C GLN A 187 -21.65 -8.08 1.71
N CYS A 188 -22.32 -7.00 1.29
CA CYS A 188 -21.71 -5.67 1.24
C CYS A 188 -21.34 -5.15 2.64
N LEU A 189 -22.19 -5.37 3.65
CA LEU A 189 -21.89 -5.03 5.04
C LEU A 189 -20.70 -5.86 5.58
N GLU A 190 -20.62 -7.13 5.21
CA GLU A 190 -19.52 -8.01 5.59
C GLU A 190 -18.18 -7.52 5.00
N LEU A 191 -18.18 -7.12 3.73
CA LEU A 191 -17.02 -6.48 3.09
C LEU A 191 -16.65 -5.14 3.75
N LEU A 192 -17.64 -4.33 4.11
CA LEU A 192 -17.41 -3.07 4.82
C LEU A 192 -16.78 -3.32 6.19
N HIS A 193 -17.29 -4.31 6.93
CA HIS A 193 -16.74 -4.68 8.23
C HIS A 193 -15.31 -5.20 8.12
N LEU A 194 -15.03 -6.09 7.16
CA LEU A 194 -13.66 -6.56 6.88
C LEU A 194 -12.70 -5.42 6.51
N SER A 195 -13.20 -4.36 5.89
CA SER A 195 -12.40 -3.19 5.49
C SER A 195 -12.13 -2.25 6.65
N LEU A 196 -13.06 -2.14 7.61
CA LEU A 196 -12.96 -1.23 8.76
C LEU A 196 -12.28 -1.87 9.97
N GLU A 197 -12.52 -3.17 10.22
CA GLU A 197 -11.98 -3.92 11.36
C GLU A 197 -11.53 -5.33 10.93
N PRO A 198 -10.32 -5.49 10.39
CA PRO A 198 -9.79 -6.79 9.98
C PRO A 198 -9.30 -7.60 11.21
N ARG A 199 -10.22 -7.99 12.10
CA ARG A 199 -9.91 -8.84 13.26
C ARG A 199 -10.06 -10.33 12.90
N ALA A 200 -9.34 -11.19 13.62
CA ALA A 200 -9.55 -12.64 13.56
C ALA A 200 -10.88 -12.97 14.24
N ILE A 201 -11.67 -13.87 13.63
CA ILE A 201 -13.04 -14.19 14.06
C ILE A 201 -13.11 -15.65 14.56
N SER A 202 -12.21 -16.54 14.09
CA SER A 202 -12.13 -17.95 14.50
C SER A 202 -10.78 -18.34 15.14
N ALA A 203 -10.76 -19.47 15.84
CA ALA A 203 -9.55 -20.04 16.45
C ALA A 203 -8.49 -20.47 15.41
N GLU A 204 -8.90 -20.83 14.20
CA GLU A 204 -7.98 -21.09 13.08
C GLU A 204 -7.32 -19.78 12.58
N GLU A 205 -7.99 -18.65 12.81
CA GLU A 205 -7.53 -17.31 12.41
C GLU A 205 -6.71 -16.61 13.51
N SER A 206 -6.87 -17.02 14.78
CA SER A 206 -6.05 -16.56 15.90
C SER A 206 -4.56 -16.88 15.72
N GLY A 207 -4.24 -17.99 15.03
CA GLY A 207 -2.86 -18.33 14.64
C GLY A 207 -2.28 -17.48 13.51
N LEU A 208 -3.10 -16.61 12.91
CA LEU A 208 -2.75 -15.73 11.79
C LEU A 208 -2.78 -14.24 12.19
N GLN A 209 -3.09 -13.94 13.46
CA GLN A 209 -2.95 -12.58 13.99
C GLN A 209 -1.47 -12.23 14.14
N ALA A 210 -1.08 -11.07 13.61
CA ALA A 210 0.16 -10.44 14.02
C ALA A 210 0.01 -10.08 15.51
N MET A 211 0.78 -10.74 16.38
CA MET A 211 0.85 -10.32 17.78
C MET A 211 1.37 -8.88 17.81
N PRO A 212 0.77 -7.97 18.60
CA PRO A 212 1.43 -6.71 18.89
C PRO A 212 2.75 -7.05 19.58
N PHE A 213 3.87 -6.50 19.09
CA PHE A 213 5.11 -6.59 19.84
C PHE A 213 5.01 -5.68 21.08
N GLU A 214 5.40 -6.21 22.24
CA GLU A 214 5.73 -5.45 23.44
C GLU A 214 6.91 -4.50 23.21
#